data_AF-A0AAW0XEW7-F1
#
_entry.id   AF-A0AAW0XEW7-F1
#
_cell.length_a   1.000
_cell.length_b   1.000
_cell.length_c   1.000
_cell.angle_alpha   90.00
_cell.angle_beta   90.00
_cell.angle_gamma   90.00
#
_symmetry.space_group_name_H-M   'P 1'
#
loop_
_entity.id
_entity.type
_entity.pdbx_description
1 polymer ?
#
loop_
_entity_poly.entity_id
_entity_poly.type
_entity_poly.pdbx_seq_one_letter_code
_entity_poly.pdbx_strand_id
1 'polypeptide(L)'
;RLHTGDPATEYINANFVRGYDGEERAYIVTQGPLAHTVVDLWRLVMQEQAPAIVMITRLKEKQRVKCEPYIPAHTATYGDITVTVKQVIQKSGYTIRRLLLQRGEERQETLHFWYTAWPDHKAPAEADQLLAMALQVEHVRKTEDGVRYGPVIVHCS
;
A
#
# COMPACT_ATOMS: atom_id res chain seq x y z
N ARG A 1 7.70 -16.37 -0.85
CA ARG A 1 6.30 -15.96 -0.65
C ARG A 1 5.75 -16.77 0.52
N LEU A 2 4.73 -16.32 1.26
CA LEU A 2 4.03 -17.14 2.25
C LEU A 2 3.30 -18.22 1.46
N HIS A 3 3.90 -19.40 1.37
CA HIS A 3 3.36 -20.51 0.59
C HIS A 3 2.18 -21.13 1.33
N THR A 4 1.03 -21.12 0.68
CA THR A 4 -0.20 -21.80 1.13
C THR A 4 -0.26 -23.25 0.63
N GLY A 5 0.63 -23.62 -0.30
CA GLY A 5 0.61 -24.90 -1.02
C GLY A 5 -0.32 -24.94 -2.23
N ASP A 6 -1.09 -23.87 -2.50
CA ASP A 6 -1.96 -23.75 -3.67
C ASP A 6 -1.31 -22.84 -4.74
N PRO A 7 -0.90 -23.37 -5.90
CA PRO A 7 -0.33 -22.61 -7.01
C PRO A 7 -1.18 -21.41 -7.45
N ALA A 8 -2.51 -21.49 -7.32
CA ALA A 8 -3.42 -20.41 -7.68
C ALA A 8 -3.28 -19.17 -6.78
N THR A 9 -2.77 -19.35 -5.56
CA THR A 9 -2.54 -18.26 -4.59
C THR A 9 -1.09 -17.77 -4.56
N GLU A 10 -0.24 -18.33 -5.42
CA GLU A 10 1.15 -17.91 -5.51
C GLU A 10 1.35 -16.69 -6.41
N TYR A 11 0.38 -16.33 -7.25
CA TYR A 11 0.47 -15.20 -8.18
C TYR A 11 -0.17 -13.93 -7.63
N ILE A 12 0.52 -12.80 -7.83
CA ILE A 12 -0.05 -11.46 -7.74
C ILE A 12 0.51 -10.62 -8.88
N ASN A 13 -0.33 -9.79 -9.50
CA ASN A 13 0.08 -8.85 -10.53
C ASN A 13 0.84 -7.68 -9.91
N ALA A 14 2.15 -7.87 -9.69
CA ALA A 14 3.02 -6.88 -9.09
C ALA A 14 4.46 -7.03 -9.61
N ASN A 15 5.17 -5.90 -9.73
CA ASN A 15 6.56 -5.85 -10.20
C ASN A 15 7.42 -5.04 -9.23
N PHE A 16 8.62 -5.54 -8.95
CA PHE A 16 9.65 -4.73 -8.29
C PHE A 16 10.12 -3.63 -9.24
N VAL A 17 10.31 -2.43 -8.69
CA VAL A 17 10.82 -1.26 -9.42
C VAL A 17 12.03 -0.70 -8.66
N ARG A 18 13.07 -0.34 -9.42
CA ARG A 18 14.30 0.24 -8.88
C ARG A 18 14.08 1.69 -8.45
N GLY A 19 14.80 2.10 -7.42
CA GLY A 19 14.87 3.48 -6.94
C GLY A 19 15.97 4.27 -7.66
N TYR A 20 16.26 5.44 -7.08
CA TYR A 20 17.35 6.29 -7.55
C TYR A 20 18.71 5.60 -7.41
N ASP A 21 19.65 5.92 -8.29
CA ASP A 21 21.04 5.40 -8.26
C ASP A 21 21.15 3.87 -8.25
N GLY A 22 20.22 3.20 -8.93
CA GLY A 22 20.24 1.74 -9.06
C GLY A 22 19.80 0.98 -7.79
N GLU A 23 19.20 1.65 -6.81
CA GLU A 23 18.65 1.00 -5.62
C GLU A 23 17.65 -0.11 -6.00
N GLU A 24 18.03 -1.36 -5.78
CA GLU A 24 17.17 -2.48 -6.12
C GLU A 24 15.98 -2.61 -5.15
N ARG A 25 14.82 -2.99 -5.69
CA ARG A 25 13.60 -3.28 -4.92
C ARG A 25 13.17 -2.11 -4.00
N ALA A 26 13.32 -0.87 -4.46
CA ALA A 26 12.85 0.31 -3.71
C ALA A 26 11.31 0.38 -3.65
N TYR A 27 10.65 -0.10 -4.71
CA TYR A 27 9.20 -0.10 -4.81
C TYR A 27 8.67 -1.44 -5.32
N ILE A 28 7.40 -1.68 -5.04
CA ILE A 28 6.57 -2.63 -5.77
C ILE A 28 5.40 -1.86 -6.37
N VAL A 29 5.19 -2.01 -7.67
CA VAL A 29 4.01 -1.46 -8.35
C VAL A 29 3.03 -2.60 -8.60
N THR A 30 1.77 -2.40 -8.24
CA THR A 30 0.69 -3.39 -8.43
C THR A 30 -0.61 -2.71 -8.87
N GLN A 31 -1.55 -3.49 -9.38
CA GLN A 31 -2.90 -3.03 -9.69
C GLN A 31 -3.71 -2.73 -8.41
N GLY A 32 -4.86 -2.06 -8.55
CA GLY A 32 -5.85 -2.04 -7.49
C GLY A 32 -6.31 -3.47 -7.16
N PRO A 33 -6.40 -3.86 -5.87
CA PRO A 33 -6.88 -5.20 -5.53
C PRO A 33 -8.31 -5.41 -6.05
N LEU A 34 -8.54 -6.62 -6.54
CA LEU A 34 -9.86 -7.15 -6.85
C LEU A 34 -10.40 -7.87 -5.62
N ALA A 35 -11.71 -8.12 -5.57
CA ALA A 35 -12.36 -8.85 -4.47
C ALA A 35 -11.65 -10.16 -4.08
N HIS A 36 -11.15 -10.91 -5.06
CA HIS A 36 -10.46 -12.18 -4.82
C HIS A 36 -8.93 -12.05 -4.59
N THR A 37 -8.34 -10.86 -4.75
CA THR A 37 -6.89 -10.62 -4.58
C THR A 37 -6.55 -9.71 -3.39
N VAL A 38 -7.56 -9.31 -2.58
CA VAL A 38 -7.33 -8.50 -1.37
C VAL A 38 -6.40 -9.21 -0.39
N VAL A 39 -6.60 -10.51 -0.19
CA VAL A 39 -5.76 -11.32 0.71
C VAL A 39 -4.31 -11.36 0.19
N ASP A 40 -4.13 -11.44 -1.12
CA ASP A 40 -2.80 -11.51 -1.74
C ASP A 40 -2.03 -10.19 -1.61
N LEU A 41 -2.74 -9.05 -1.67
CA LEU A 41 -2.15 -7.75 -1.37
C LEU A 41 -1.63 -7.70 0.07
N TRP A 42 -2.43 -8.13 1.06
CA TRP A 42 -1.99 -8.14 2.46
C TRP A 42 -0.83 -9.10 2.71
N ARG A 43 -0.82 -10.26 2.04
CA ARG A 43 0.31 -11.19 2.05
C ARG A 43 1.56 -10.56 1.45
N LEU A 44 1.45 -9.82 0.35
CA LEU A 44 2.57 -9.09 -0.26
C LEU A 44 3.15 -8.05 0.71
N VAL A 45 2.29 -7.25 1.34
CA VAL A 45 2.69 -6.22 2.33
C VAL A 45 3.48 -6.82 3.48
N MET A 46 3.01 -7.95 4.01
CA MET A 46 3.65 -8.63 5.13
C MET A 46 4.96 -9.33 4.72
N GLN A 47 4.95 -10.07 3.59
CA GLN A 47 6.12 -10.79 3.08
C GLN A 47 7.30 -9.87 2.78
N GLU A 48 7.01 -8.76 2.13
CA GLU A 48 8.01 -7.81 1.70
C GLU A 48 8.28 -6.76 2.78
N GLN A 49 7.73 -6.92 3.99
CA GLN A 49 7.92 -6.00 5.12
C GLN A 49 7.72 -4.53 4.71
N ALA A 50 6.69 -4.29 3.90
CA ALA A 50 6.46 -3.01 3.25
C ALA A 50 6.15 -1.93 4.32
N PRO A 51 6.99 -0.89 4.44
CA PRO A 51 6.79 0.15 5.45
C PRO A 51 5.63 1.07 5.09
N ALA A 52 5.30 1.17 3.80
CA ALA A 52 4.21 1.98 3.31
C ALA A 52 3.48 1.37 2.10
N ILE A 53 2.19 1.68 2.00
CA ILE A 53 1.33 1.48 0.84
C ILE A 53 0.87 2.86 0.38
N VAL A 54 0.99 3.15 -0.92
CA VAL A 54 0.54 4.38 -1.56
C VAL A 54 -0.57 4.04 -2.55
N MET A 55 -1.78 4.50 -2.24
CA MET A 55 -2.99 4.36 -3.04
C MET A 55 -3.33 5.70 -3.70
N ILE A 56 -3.24 5.78 -5.03
CA ILE A 56 -3.48 7.01 -5.81
C ILE A 56 -4.75 6.95 -6.67
N THR A 57 -5.77 6.20 -6.25
CA THR A 57 -7.07 6.12 -6.94
C THR A 57 -8.23 6.20 -5.95
N ARG A 58 -9.44 6.50 -6.45
CA ARG A 58 -10.69 6.33 -5.69
C ARG A 58 -11.19 4.89 -5.81
N LEU A 59 -12.02 4.43 -4.89
CA LEU A 59 -12.66 3.10 -5.02
C LEU A 59 -13.55 3.01 -6.26
N LYS A 60 -14.21 4.12 -6.61
CA LYS A 60 -15.10 4.23 -7.77
C LYS A 60 -14.87 5.55 -8.51
N GLU A 61 -14.93 5.48 -9.84
CA GLU A 61 -14.89 6.64 -10.73
C GLU A 61 -15.93 6.46 -11.83
N LYS A 62 -16.78 7.48 -12.07
CA LYS A 62 -17.87 7.45 -13.07
C LYS A 62 -18.68 6.14 -13.03
N GLN A 63 -19.05 5.70 -11.82
CA GLN A 63 -19.78 4.45 -11.52
C GLN A 63 -19.04 3.13 -11.78
N ARG A 64 -17.78 3.17 -12.24
CA ARG A 64 -16.94 1.97 -12.39
C ARG A 64 -16.11 1.75 -11.14
N VAL A 65 -16.06 0.51 -10.65
CA VAL A 65 -15.14 0.10 -9.59
C VAL A 65 -13.72 0.15 -10.14
N LYS A 66 -12.84 0.88 -9.45
CA LYS A 66 -11.41 1.00 -9.78
C LYS A 66 -10.55 0.21 -8.80
N CYS A 67 -11.01 0.04 -7.55
CA CYS A 67 -10.28 -0.66 -6.51
C CYS A 67 -11.26 -1.21 -5.48
N GLU A 68 -11.09 -2.47 -5.07
CA GLU A 68 -11.86 -3.05 -3.99
C GLU A 68 -11.47 -2.39 -2.64
N PRO A 69 -12.43 -2.04 -1.75
CA PRO A 69 -12.10 -1.62 -0.40
C PRO A 69 -11.38 -2.74 0.36
N TYR A 70 -10.06 -2.59 0.53
CA TYR A 70 -9.23 -3.57 1.23
C TYR A 70 -8.85 -3.17 2.65
N ILE A 71 -9.18 -1.93 3.07
CA ILE A 71 -8.85 -1.40 4.40
C ILE A 71 -10.07 -1.41 5.31
N PRO A 72 -9.99 -2.00 6.51
CA PRO A 72 -11.11 -2.02 7.43
C PRO A 72 -11.34 -0.67 8.10
N ALA A 73 -12.54 -0.46 8.64
CA ALA A 73 -12.83 0.72 9.46
C ALA A 73 -12.03 0.72 10.78
N HIS A 74 -11.91 -0.45 11.42
CA HIS A 74 -11.17 -0.63 12.68
C HIS A 74 -10.25 -1.85 12.60
N THR A 75 -10.82 -3.05 12.49
CA THR A 75 -10.08 -4.30 12.35
C THR A 75 -10.83 -5.25 11.42
N ALA A 76 -10.11 -5.97 10.58
CA ALA A 76 -10.64 -7.13 9.84
C ALA A 76 -9.53 -8.15 9.58
N THR A 77 -9.94 -9.38 9.31
CA THR A 77 -9.04 -10.49 8.98
C THR A 77 -9.19 -10.86 7.51
N TYR A 78 -8.07 -10.94 6.81
CA TYR A 78 -7.95 -11.26 5.39
C TYR A 78 -7.09 -12.53 5.26
N GLY A 79 -7.73 -13.69 5.10
CA GLY A 79 -7.04 -14.98 5.21
C GLY A 79 -6.50 -15.18 6.62
N ASP A 80 -5.18 -15.31 6.75
CA ASP A 80 -4.45 -15.49 8.01
C ASP A 80 -3.86 -14.19 8.58
N ILE A 81 -4.10 -13.04 7.93
CA ILE A 81 -3.57 -11.73 8.32
C ILE A 81 -4.70 -10.87 8.89
N THR A 82 -4.53 -10.41 10.13
CA THR A 82 -5.42 -9.42 10.75
C THR A 82 -4.82 -8.03 10.58
N VAL A 83 -5.61 -7.11 10.03
CA VAL A 83 -5.24 -5.71 9.81
C VAL A 83 -6.03 -4.85 10.76
N THR A 84 -5.34 -4.04 11.56
CA THR A 84 -5.94 -3.10 12.51
C THR A 84 -5.51 -1.67 12.20
N VAL A 85 -6.47 -0.77 12.05
CA VAL A 85 -6.23 0.67 11.94
C VAL A 85 -5.99 1.22 13.35
N LYS A 86 -4.76 1.65 13.63
CA LYS A 86 -4.35 2.23 14.91
C LYS A 86 -4.59 3.74 14.96
N GLN A 87 -4.45 4.42 13.83
CA GLN A 87 -4.58 5.86 13.74
C GLN A 87 -4.99 6.26 12.32
N VAL A 88 -5.75 7.34 12.21
CA VAL A 88 -6.09 8.00 10.94
C VAL A 88 -5.70 9.47 11.05
N ILE A 89 -4.93 9.97 10.09
CA ILE A 89 -4.48 11.36 10.02
C ILE A 89 -4.99 11.95 8.71
N GLN A 90 -5.81 12.99 8.80
CA GLN A 90 -6.28 13.72 7.63
C GLN A 90 -5.26 14.79 7.23
N LYS A 91 -4.93 14.84 5.94
CA LYS A 91 -4.07 15.86 5.32
C LYS A 91 -4.84 16.52 4.17
N SER A 92 -4.31 17.63 3.66
CA SER A 92 -4.86 18.26 2.47
C SER A 92 -4.61 17.35 1.26
N GLY A 93 -5.67 16.81 0.65
CA GLY A 93 -5.61 15.97 -0.56
C GLY A 93 -5.42 14.47 -0.33
N TYR A 94 -5.05 14.02 0.88
CA TYR A 94 -4.85 12.61 1.20
C TYR A 94 -5.07 12.27 2.68
N THR A 95 -5.25 10.98 2.96
CA THR A 95 -5.36 10.43 4.32
C THR A 95 -4.19 9.49 4.59
N ILE A 96 -3.64 9.52 5.80
CA ILE A 96 -2.65 8.55 6.27
C ILE A 96 -3.30 7.65 7.32
N ARG A 97 -3.08 6.34 7.25
CA ARG A 97 -3.48 5.39 8.31
C ARG A 97 -2.25 4.66 8.83
N ARG A 98 -2.13 4.54 10.14
CA ARG A 98 -1.16 3.62 10.76
C ARG A 98 -1.85 2.28 10.94
N LEU A 99 -1.32 1.26 10.26
CA LEU A 99 -1.86 -0.09 10.26
C LEU A 99 -0.95 -1.00 11.07
N LEU A 100 -1.55 -1.89 11.86
CA LEU A 100 -0.89 -3.04 12.46
C LEU A 100 -1.38 -4.29 11.74
N LEU A 101 -0.46 -4.99 11.07
CA LEU A 101 -0.66 -6.31 10.50
C LEU A 101 -0.22 -7.34 11.53
N GLN A 102 -0.99 -8.42 11.69
CA GLN A 102 -0.67 -9.53 12.56
C GLN A 102 -0.99 -10.87 11.90
N ARG A 103 -0.05 -11.82 11.95
CA ARG A 103 -0.21 -13.19 11.47
C ARG A 103 0.45 -14.14 12.47
N GLY A 104 -0.35 -14.89 13.22
CA GLY A 104 0.14 -15.62 14.38
C GLY A 104 0.80 -14.66 15.39
N GLU A 105 2.09 -14.87 15.64
CA GLU A 105 2.93 -14.04 16.53
C GLU A 105 3.64 -12.90 15.79
N GLU A 106 3.74 -12.96 14.46
CA GLU A 106 4.40 -11.95 13.65
C GLU A 106 3.55 -10.67 13.60
N ARG A 107 4.19 -9.53 13.81
CA ARG A 107 3.56 -8.20 13.79
C ARG A 107 4.39 -7.24 12.95
N GLN A 108 3.71 -6.45 12.13
CA GLN A 108 4.31 -5.43 11.29
C GLN A 108 3.46 -4.17 11.33
N GLU A 109 4.11 -3.02 11.42
CA GLU A 109 3.44 -1.74 11.18
C GLU A 109 3.67 -1.26 9.75
N THR A 110 2.62 -0.75 9.14
CA THR A 110 2.64 -0.20 7.79
C THR A 110 1.83 1.08 7.74
N LEU A 111 2.35 2.09 7.06
CA LEU A 111 1.59 3.30 6.76
C LEU A 111 0.80 3.13 5.46
N HIS A 112 -0.45 3.57 5.46
CA HIS A 112 -1.26 3.64 4.25
C HIS A 112 -1.53 5.10 3.88
N PHE A 113 -1.05 5.52 2.72
CA PHE A 113 -1.30 6.83 2.13
C PHE A 113 -2.40 6.68 1.08
N TRP A 114 -3.48 7.43 1.23
CA TRP A 114 -4.58 7.43 0.27
C TRP A 114 -4.79 8.81 -0.34
N TYR A 115 -4.27 9.00 -1.55
CA TYR A 115 -4.44 10.21 -2.35
C TYR A 115 -5.68 10.10 -3.23
N THR A 116 -6.70 10.91 -2.94
CA THR A 116 -8.00 10.88 -3.64
C THR A 116 -8.26 12.12 -4.51
N ALA A 117 -7.32 13.06 -4.47
CA ALA A 117 -7.37 14.33 -5.21
C ALA A 117 -6.87 14.19 -6.66
N TRP A 118 -6.42 13.01 -7.09
CA TRP A 118 -6.04 12.78 -8.49
C TRP A 118 -7.30 12.63 -9.37
N PRO A 119 -7.54 13.52 -10.35
CA PRO A 119 -8.66 13.37 -11.28
C PRO A 119 -8.32 12.39 -12.39
N ASP A 120 -9.24 11.48 -12.74
CA ASP A 120 -9.08 10.53 -13.86
C ASP A 120 -8.74 11.29 -15.16
N HIS A 121 -7.65 10.88 -15.82
CA HIS A 121 -7.09 11.48 -17.04
C HIS A 121 -6.63 12.95 -16.97
N LYS A 122 -6.40 13.52 -15.77
CA LYS A 122 -5.83 14.87 -15.60
C LYS A 122 -4.74 14.87 -14.51
N ALA A 123 -3.82 15.83 -14.57
CA ALA A 123 -2.91 16.09 -13.45
C ALA A 123 -3.68 16.78 -12.30
N PRO A 124 -3.23 16.63 -11.04
CA PRO A 124 -3.69 17.48 -9.95
C PRO A 124 -3.56 18.96 -10.30
N ALA A 125 -4.51 19.78 -9.88
CA ALA A 125 -4.47 21.24 -10.13
C ALA A 125 -3.29 21.91 -9.41
N GLU A 126 -2.88 21.36 -8.27
CA GLU A 126 -1.80 21.86 -7.40
C GLU A 126 -0.85 20.70 -7.10
N ALA A 127 0.45 20.88 -7.36
CA ALA A 127 1.45 19.83 -7.15
C ALA A 127 1.81 19.64 -5.66
N ASP A 128 1.55 20.64 -4.83
CA ASP A 128 1.98 20.70 -3.43
C ASP A 128 1.52 19.51 -2.59
N GLN A 129 0.28 19.03 -2.81
CA GLN A 129 -0.27 17.90 -2.07
C GLN A 129 0.46 16.59 -2.42
N LEU A 130 0.73 16.38 -3.71
CA LEU A 130 1.45 15.20 -4.19
C LEU A 130 2.91 15.25 -3.71
N LEU A 131 3.56 16.41 -3.80
CA LEU A 131 4.92 16.61 -3.31
C LEU A 131 5.01 16.37 -1.80
N ALA A 132 4.10 16.93 -1.01
CA ALA A 132 4.07 16.74 0.44
C ALA A 132 3.90 15.26 0.83
N MET A 133 3.03 14.53 0.13
CA MET A 133 2.88 13.09 0.33
C MET A 133 4.16 12.33 -0.06
N ALA A 134 4.73 12.63 -1.23
CA ALA A 134 5.95 11.97 -1.72
C ALA A 134 7.14 12.17 -0.76
N LEU A 135 7.31 13.37 -0.20
CA LEU A 135 8.33 13.65 0.81
C LEU A 135 8.14 12.82 2.09
N GLN A 136 6.90 12.62 2.54
CA GLN A 136 6.61 11.77 3.69
C GLN A 136 6.87 10.29 3.38
N VAL A 137 6.50 9.81 2.20
CA VAL A 137 6.78 8.44 1.76
C VAL A 137 8.28 8.21 1.68
N GLU A 138 9.05 9.15 1.15
CA GLU A 138 10.51 9.07 1.09
C GLU A 138 11.16 9.05 2.48
N HIS A 139 10.65 9.84 3.43
CA HIS A 139 11.13 9.82 4.82
C HIS A 139 10.86 8.46 5.48
N VAL A 140 9.69 7.86 5.24
CA VAL A 140 9.34 6.51 5.74
C VAL A 140 10.21 5.43 5.09
N ARG A 141 10.52 5.57 3.79
CA ARG A 141 11.35 4.63 3.05
C ARG A 141 12.81 4.68 3.50
N LYS A 142 13.33 5.88 3.79
CA LYS A 142 14.71 6.14 4.21
C LYS A 142 14.78 6.27 5.74
N THR A 143 14.63 5.19 6.48
CA THR A 143 14.81 5.27 7.95
C THR A 143 16.27 5.47 8.35
N GLU A 144 16.45 6.24 9.42
CA GLU A 144 17.70 6.91 9.82
C GLU A 144 18.77 5.97 10.44
N ASP A 145 18.41 4.73 10.80
CA ASP A 145 19.24 3.85 11.65
C ASP A 145 19.83 2.61 10.94
N GLY A 146 19.93 2.62 9.61
CA GLY A 146 20.58 1.54 8.85
C GLY A 146 19.78 0.24 8.72
N VAL A 147 18.58 0.17 9.31
CA VAL A 147 17.60 -0.91 9.05
C VAL A 147 16.91 -0.62 7.73
N ARG A 148 17.18 -1.43 6.70
CA ARG A 148 16.40 -1.37 5.45
C ARG A 148 15.05 -2.05 5.66
N TYR A 149 13.98 -1.26 5.68
CA TYR A 149 12.64 -1.78 5.43
C TYR A 149 12.53 -2.25 3.98
N GLY A 150 11.54 -3.09 3.70
CA GLY A 150 11.31 -3.53 2.33
C GLY A 150 10.69 -2.45 1.43
N PRO A 151 10.30 -2.80 0.19
CA PRO A 151 9.79 -1.85 -0.80
C PRO A 151 8.52 -1.13 -0.36
N VAL A 152 8.39 0.13 -0.78
CA VAL A 152 7.10 0.83 -0.73
C VAL A 152 6.19 0.24 -1.81
N ILE A 153 4.98 -0.16 -1.43
CA ILE A 153 3.98 -0.66 -2.37
C ILE A 153 3.18 0.52 -2.92
N VAL A 154 3.09 0.65 -4.24
CA VAL A 154 2.33 1.70 -4.93
C VAL A 154 1.28 1.05 -5.81
N HIS A 155 0.02 1.51 -5.72
CA HIS A 155 -1.04 1.05 -6.60
C HIS A 155 -2.04 2.14 -6.96
N CYS A 156 -2.68 1.97 -8.11
CA CYS A 156 -3.78 2.79 -8.58
C CYS A 156 -5.02 1.90 -8.83
N SER A 157 -5.61 1.98 -10.03
CA SER A 157 -6.68 1.10 -10.51
C SER A 157 -6.14 -0.22 -11.03
#